data_AF-A0A1E5E132-F1
#
_entry.id   AF-A0A1E5E132-F1
#
_cell.length_a   1.000
_cell.length_b   1.000
_cell.length_c   1.000
_cell.angle_alpha   90.00
_cell.angle_beta   90.00
_cell.angle_gamma   90.00
#
_symmetry.space_group_name_H-M   'P 1'
#
loop_
_entity.id
_entity.type
_entity.pdbx_description
1 polymer ?
#
loop_
_entity_poly.entity_id
_entity_poly.type
_entity_poly.pdbx_seq_one_letter_code
_entity_poly.pdbx_strand_id
1 'polypeptide(L)'
;MEHSEFETLVKTLCTLESVPSALKFLQMNSDSDVAEAAKSLSGQFALAEVENENRIYHVTTQLDDAGVEQEYVEHIMNEGDDIIRFVAWFFDIMFDVKNKETYAAAGKTYTQPKRS
;
A
#
# COMPACT_ATOMS: atom_id res chain seq x y z
N MET A 1 0.52 1.23 17.80
CA MET A 1 -0.76 1.93 17.55
C MET A 1 -1.96 1.31 18.28
N GLU A 2 -2.81 2.13 18.91
CA GLU A 2 -4.14 1.70 19.41
C GLU A 2 -5.20 1.66 18.28
N HIS A 3 -6.29 0.91 18.48
CA HIS A 3 -7.32 0.72 17.44
C HIS A 3 -7.94 2.04 16.93
N SER A 4 -8.21 3.00 17.84
CA SER A 4 -8.77 4.31 17.49
C SER A 4 -7.79 5.16 16.66
N GLU A 5 -6.49 5.03 16.92
CA GLU A 5 -5.44 5.70 16.15
C GLU A 5 -5.34 5.09 14.74
N PHE A 6 -5.42 3.76 14.64
CA PHE A 6 -5.45 3.04 13.36
C PHE A 6 -6.63 3.47 12.50
N GLU A 7 -7.84 3.51 13.05
CA GLU A 7 -9.01 3.99 12.30
C GLU A 7 -8.83 5.42 11.80
N THR A 8 -8.32 6.32 12.65
CA THR A 8 -8.12 7.72 12.29
C THR A 8 -7.08 7.85 11.17
N LEU A 9 -5.99 7.07 11.27
CA LEU A 9 -4.96 7.02 10.25
C LEU A 9 -5.52 6.52 8.92
N VAL A 10 -6.19 5.36 8.92
CA VAL A 10 -6.76 4.77 7.70
C VAL A 10 -7.76 5.70 7.04
N LYS A 11 -8.66 6.32 7.82
CA LYS A 11 -9.63 7.32 7.31
C LYS A 11 -8.91 8.51 6.69
N THR A 12 -7.85 9.02 7.33
CA THR A 12 -7.05 10.14 6.81
C THR A 12 -6.36 9.77 5.51
N LEU A 13 -5.74 8.60 5.43
CA LEU A 13 -5.10 8.10 4.21
C LEU A 13 -6.11 7.97 3.07
N CYS A 14 -7.35 7.56 3.37
CA CYS A 14 -8.44 7.47 2.40
C CYS A 14 -8.90 8.81 1.81
N THR A 15 -8.47 9.95 2.38
CA THR A 15 -8.72 11.28 1.80
C THR A 15 -7.65 11.70 0.80
N LEU A 16 -6.55 10.94 0.70
CA LEU A 16 -5.45 11.24 -0.21
C LEU A 16 -5.71 10.61 -1.57
N GLU A 17 -5.32 11.31 -2.64
CA GLU A 17 -5.69 10.96 -4.01
C GLU A 17 -4.67 10.04 -4.70
N SER A 18 -3.49 9.84 -4.11
CA SER A 18 -2.41 9.11 -4.77
C SER A 18 -1.49 8.36 -3.81
N VAL A 19 -0.92 7.26 -4.29
CA VAL A 19 0.07 6.43 -3.56
C VAL A 19 1.26 7.26 -3.07
N PRO A 20 1.90 8.14 -3.87
CA PRO A 20 2.98 8.98 -3.38
C PRO A 20 2.57 9.89 -2.22
N SER A 21 1.35 10.44 -2.26
CA SER A 21 0.83 11.31 -1.19
C SER A 21 0.57 10.52 0.09
N ALA A 22 -0.04 9.34 -0.04
CA ALA A 22 -0.28 8.43 1.07
C ALA A 22 1.01 7.92 1.71
N LEU A 23 1.99 7.52 0.88
CA LEU A 23 3.30 7.08 1.35
C LEU A 23 4.02 8.21 2.10
N LYS A 24 4.03 9.43 1.55
CA LYS A 24 4.63 10.59 2.22
C LYS A 24 3.96 10.90 3.55
N PHE A 25 2.64 10.77 3.64
CA PHE A 25 1.92 10.95 4.90
C PHE A 25 2.32 9.87 5.93
N LEU A 26 2.40 8.61 5.51
CA LEU A 26 2.83 7.49 6.37
C LEU A 26 4.27 7.70 6.89
N GLN A 27 5.18 8.22 6.09
CA GLN A 27 6.57 8.51 6.50
C GLN A 27 6.68 9.57 7.61
N MET A 28 5.66 10.41 7.75
CA MET A 28 5.56 11.47 8.76
C MET A 28 4.68 11.05 9.94
N ASN A 29 4.26 9.79 10.02
CA ASN A 29 3.42 9.30 11.10
C ASN A 29 4.16 9.39 12.45
N SER A 30 3.40 9.61 13.53
CA SER A 30 3.94 9.66 14.88
C SER A 30 4.31 8.28 15.42
N ASP A 31 3.69 7.21 14.89
CA ASP A 31 4.08 5.84 15.16
C ASP A 31 5.34 5.50 14.34
N SER A 32 6.43 5.19 15.04
CA SER A 32 7.74 4.95 14.42
C SER A 32 7.74 3.74 13.50
N ASP A 33 7.04 2.66 13.88
CA ASP A 33 6.99 1.44 13.08
C ASP A 33 6.33 1.72 11.72
N VAL A 34 5.24 2.49 11.72
CA VAL A 34 4.56 2.94 10.48
C VAL A 34 5.46 3.85 9.64
N ALA A 35 6.13 4.81 10.27
CA ALA A 35 7.01 5.74 9.57
C ALA A 35 8.23 5.05 8.95
N GLU A 36 8.83 4.09 9.65
CA GLU A 36 9.97 3.31 9.16
C GLU A 36 9.56 2.35 8.04
N ALA A 37 8.42 1.66 8.20
CA ALA A 37 7.85 0.82 7.16
C ALA A 37 7.57 1.63 5.87
N ALA A 38 7.00 2.84 5.97
CA ALA A 38 6.76 3.66 4.80
C ALA A 38 8.04 4.25 4.18
N LYS A 39 9.08 4.46 4.98
CA LYS A 39 10.40 4.89 4.46
C LYS A 39 11.06 3.78 3.67
N SER A 40 10.98 2.52 4.12
CA SER A 40 11.60 1.39 3.42
C SER A 40 11.03 1.18 2.01
N LEU A 41 9.76 1.51 1.80
CA LEU A 41 9.08 1.42 0.49
C LEU A 41 9.37 2.61 -0.44
N SER A 42 10.15 3.61 0.01
CA SER A 42 10.48 4.78 -0.82
C SER A 42 11.27 4.36 -2.07
N GLY A 43 10.79 4.76 -3.25
CA GLY A 43 11.43 4.40 -4.51
C GLY A 43 11.13 2.99 -5.00
N GLN A 44 10.27 2.23 -4.30
CA GLN A 44 9.84 0.88 -4.68
C GLN A 44 8.50 0.88 -5.41
N PHE A 45 8.05 2.02 -5.95
CA PHE A 45 6.81 2.09 -6.73
C PHE A 45 7.10 2.52 -8.16
N ALA A 46 6.50 1.81 -9.11
CA ALA A 46 6.57 2.09 -10.53
C ALA A 46 5.16 2.31 -11.10
N LEU A 47 5.05 3.24 -12.04
CA LEU A 47 3.83 3.48 -12.81
C LEU A 47 4.06 3.00 -14.24
N ALA A 48 3.15 2.18 -14.76
CA ALA A 48 3.20 1.69 -16.13
C ALA A 48 1.82 1.73 -16.78
N GLU A 49 1.76 2.16 -18.03
CA GLU A 49 0.52 2.19 -18.82
C GLU A 49 0.30 0.81 -19.46
N VAL A 50 -0.85 0.19 -19.17
CA VAL A 50 -1.25 -1.11 -19.71
C VAL A 50 -2.71 -1.00 -20.16
N GLU A 51 -2.99 -1.29 -21.43
CA GLU A 51 -4.36 -1.28 -21.97
C GLU A 51 -5.11 0.06 -21.80
N ASN A 52 -4.39 1.20 -21.82
CA ASN A 52 -4.88 2.56 -21.52
C ASN A 52 -5.22 2.80 -20.03
N GLU A 53 -4.76 1.94 -19.12
CA GLU A 53 -4.84 2.14 -17.69
C GLU A 53 -3.44 2.38 -17.11
N ASN A 54 -3.29 3.42 -16.29
CA ASN A 54 -2.07 3.63 -15.50
C ASN A 54 -2.10 2.67 -14.31
N ARG A 55 -1.21 1.69 -14.27
CA ARG A 55 -1.11 0.70 -13.18
C ARG A 55 0.07 1.05 -12.27
N ILE A 56 -0.16 0.96 -10.96
CA ILE A 56 0.85 1.19 -9.93
C ILE A 56 1.32 -0.16 -9.41
N TYR A 57 2.63 -0.37 -9.49
CA TYR A 57 3.31 -1.58 -9.05
C TYR A 57 4.23 -1.30 -7.88
N HIS A 58 4.32 -2.25 -6.95
CA HIS A 58 5.40 -2.33 -5.98
C HIS A 58 6.51 -3.22 -6.54
N VAL A 59 7.75 -2.75 -6.48
CA VAL A 59 8.93 -3.39 -7.06
C VAL A 59 9.89 -3.74 -5.93
N THR A 60 10.22 -5.02 -5.80
CA THR A 60 11.20 -5.50 -4.82
C THR A 60 12.28 -6.32 -5.49
N THR A 61 13.52 -6.16 -5.02
CA THR A 61 14.64 -6.98 -5.47
C THR A 61 14.99 -7.97 -4.37
N GLN A 62 14.99 -9.26 -4.70
CA GLN A 62 15.37 -10.32 -3.76
C GLN A 62 16.39 -11.24 -4.41
N LEU A 63 17.34 -11.74 -3.62
CA LEU A 63 18.26 -12.79 -4.06
C LEU A 63 17.52 -14.12 -4.04
N ASP A 64 17.56 -14.83 -5.18
CA ASP A 64 17.08 -16.20 -5.26
C ASP A 64 18.06 -17.18 -4.59
N ASP A 65 17.68 -18.46 -4.50
CA ASP A 65 18.49 -19.54 -3.93
C ASP A 65 19.87 -19.69 -4.63
N ALA A 66 19.94 -19.27 -5.90
CA ALA A 66 21.19 -19.21 -6.67
C ALA A 66 22.05 -17.95 -6.43
N GLY A 67 21.63 -17.03 -5.55
CA GLY A 67 22.31 -15.75 -5.32
C GLY A 67 22.17 -14.75 -6.47
N VAL A 68 21.17 -14.93 -7.33
CA VAL A 68 20.85 -14.02 -8.45
C VAL A 68 19.77 -13.05 -8.00
N GLU A 69 20.01 -11.75 -8.21
CA GLU A 69 19.00 -10.72 -7.97
C GLU A 69 17.83 -10.89 -8.94
N GLN A 70 16.64 -11.15 -8.39
CA GLN A 70 15.38 -11.18 -9.13
C GLN A 70 14.51 -9.99 -8.71
N GLU A 71 13.93 -9.34 -9.71
CA GLU A 71 12.97 -8.27 -9.52
C GLU A 71 11.55 -8.86 -9.49
N TYR A 72 10.84 -8.59 -8.41
CA TYR A 72 9.45 -8.97 -8.20
C TYR A 72 8.58 -7.73 -8.31
N VAL A 73 7.60 -7.80 -9.21
CA VAL A 73 6.62 -6.74 -9.43
C VAL A 73 5.25 -7.21 -8.95
N GLU A 74 4.64 -6.46 -8.04
CA GLU A 74 3.31 -6.72 -7.54
C GLU A 74 2.37 -5.58 -7.95
N HIS A 75 1.24 -5.91 -8.57
CA HIS A 75 0.23 -4.91 -8.92
C HIS A 75 -0.57 -4.49 -7.68
N ILE A 76 -0.52 -3.21 -7.33
CA ILE A 76 -1.16 -2.68 -6.14
C ILE A 76 -2.55 -2.13 -6.46
N MET A 77 -2.63 -1.23 -7.44
CA MET A 77 -3.86 -0.57 -7.86
C MET A 77 -3.67 0.15 -9.20
N ASN A 78 -4.75 0.60 -9.82
CA ASN A 78 -4.69 1.52 -10.95
C ASN A 78 -4.71 2.97 -10.45
N GLU A 79 -4.20 3.90 -11.26
CA GLU A 79 -4.38 5.33 -11.02
C GLU A 79 -5.89 5.66 -11.09
N GLY A 80 -6.37 6.42 -10.11
CA GLY A 80 -7.79 6.73 -9.97
C GLY A 80 -8.62 5.66 -9.27
N ASP A 81 -8.06 4.48 -8.96
CA ASP A 81 -8.68 3.57 -8.00
C ASP A 81 -8.73 4.21 -6.60
N ASP A 82 -9.61 3.69 -5.76
CA ASP A 82 -9.67 4.09 -4.36
C ASP A 82 -8.38 3.71 -3.62
N ILE A 83 -7.74 4.71 -3.01
CA ILE A 83 -6.47 4.57 -2.28
C ILE A 83 -6.52 3.51 -1.17
N ILE A 84 -7.72 3.13 -0.71
CA ILE A 84 -7.91 2.04 0.24
C ILE A 84 -7.22 0.74 -0.19
N ARG A 85 -7.04 0.51 -1.51
CA ARG A 85 -6.30 -0.65 -2.02
C ARG A 85 -4.84 -0.63 -1.58
N PHE A 86 -4.15 0.49 -1.82
CA PHE A 86 -2.79 0.70 -1.36
C PHE A 86 -2.70 0.68 0.17
N VAL A 87 -3.63 1.33 0.87
CA VAL A 87 -3.63 1.38 2.35
C VAL A 87 -3.80 -0.03 2.93
N ALA A 88 -4.73 -0.83 2.39
CA ALA A 88 -4.93 -2.21 2.82
C ALA A 88 -3.68 -3.06 2.54
N TRP A 89 -3.15 -3.00 1.33
CA TRP A 89 -1.91 -3.68 0.95
C TRP A 89 -0.73 -3.33 1.88
N PHE A 90 -0.53 -2.05 2.19
CA PHE A 90 0.55 -1.58 3.05
C PHE A 90 0.45 -2.20 4.45
N PHE A 91 -0.74 -2.19 5.05
CA PHE A 91 -0.93 -2.74 6.39
C PHE A 91 -0.90 -4.28 6.42
N ASP A 92 -1.28 -4.94 5.33
CA ASP A 92 -1.17 -6.39 5.18
C ASP A 92 0.31 -6.82 5.12
N ILE A 93 1.10 -6.23 4.22
CA ILE A 93 2.51 -6.65 4.01
C ILE A 93 3.45 -6.19 5.13
N MET A 94 3.20 -5.02 5.73
CA MET A 94 4.11 -4.46 6.75
C MET A 94 3.73 -4.86 8.18
N PHE A 95 2.46 -5.18 8.43
CA PHE A 95 1.93 -5.39 9.79
C PHE A 95 1.01 -6.62 9.94
N ASP A 96 0.84 -7.44 8.89
CA ASP A 96 -0.04 -8.62 8.88
C ASP A 96 -1.51 -8.28 9.20
N VAL A 97 -1.93 -7.03 8.96
CA VAL A 97 -3.31 -6.60 9.17
C VAL A 97 -4.14 -7.01 7.97
N LYS A 98 -5.11 -7.89 8.19
CA LYS A 98 -5.97 -8.38 7.11
C LYS A 98 -6.65 -7.21 6.41
N ASN A 99 -6.63 -7.23 5.07
CA ASN A 99 -7.30 -6.23 4.24
C ASN A 99 -8.72 -5.86 4.70
N LYS A 100 -9.53 -6.85 5.12
CA LYS A 100 -10.90 -6.60 5.62
C LYS A 100 -10.94 -5.66 6.82
N GLU A 101 -9.96 -5.73 7.71
CA GLU A 101 -9.86 -4.88 8.91
C GLU A 101 -9.52 -3.44 8.53
N THR A 102 -8.58 -3.25 7.59
CA THR A 102 -8.27 -1.92 7.05
C THR A 102 -9.47 -1.30 6.34
N TYR A 103 -10.23 -2.07 5.55
CA TYR A 103 -11.45 -1.57 4.94
C TYR A 103 -12.53 -1.20 5.97
N ALA A 104 -12.71 -2.04 7.00
CA ALA A 104 -13.65 -1.75 8.08
C ALA A 104 -13.27 -0.47 8.84
N ALA A 105 -11.98 -0.27 9.11
CA ALA A 105 -11.45 0.93 9.74
C ALA A 105 -11.68 2.19 8.89
N ALA A 106 -11.70 2.07 7.56
CA ALA A 106 -12.08 3.15 6.64
C ALA A 106 -13.60 3.40 6.55
N GLY A 107 -14.43 2.56 7.19
CA GLY A 107 -15.88 2.55 6.99
C GLY A 107 -16.30 2.06 5.60
N LYS A 108 -15.43 1.32 4.90
CA LYS A 108 -15.64 0.82 3.54
C LYS A 108 -15.92 -0.68 3.54
N THR A 109 -16.67 -1.14 2.54
CA THR A 109 -16.88 -2.58 2.34
C THR A 109 -15.71 -3.16 1.54
N TYR A 110 -15.06 -4.18 2.08
CA TYR A 110 -14.01 -4.90 1.37
C TYR A 110 -14.58 -5.52 0.09
N THR A 111 -14.03 -5.09 -1.04
CA THR A 111 -14.32 -5.69 -2.35
C THR A 111 -13.07 -6.40 -2.80
N GLN A 112 -13.15 -7.74 -2.89
CA GLN A 112 -12.04 -8.52 -3.38
C GLN A 112 -11.72 -8.09 -4.82
N PRO A 113 -10.45 -7.76 -5.14
CA PRO A 113 -10.07 -7.47 -6.52
C PRO A 113 -10.49 -8.65 -7.40
N LYS A 114 -11.09 -8.36 -8.56
CA LYS A 114 -11.31 -9.40 -9.57
C LYS A 114 -9.93 -9.97 -9.91
N ARG A 115 -9.75 -11.28 -9.79
CA ARG A 115 -8.56 -11.96 -10.32
C ARG A 115 -8.59 -11.74 -11.83
N SER A 116 -7.73 -10.85 -12.32
CA SER A 116 -7.43 -10.73 -13.74
C SER A 116 -6.53 -11.87 -14.18
#